data_AF-A0A9P9FXP0-F1
#
_entry.id   AF-A0A9P9FXP0-F1
#
_cell.length_a   1.000
_cell.length_b   1.000
_cell.length_c   1.000
_cell.angle_alpha   90.00
_cell.angle_beta   90.00
_cell.angle_gamma   90.00
#
_symmetry.space_group_name_H-M   'P 1'
#
loop_
_entity.id
_entity.type
_entity.pdbx_description
1 polymer ?
#
loop_
_entity_poly.entity_id
_entity_poly.type
_entity_poly.pdbx_seq_one_letter_code
_entity_poly.pdbx_strand_id
1 'polypeptide(L)'
;TGPGSYSRIVALLVVTTNVKGLPFAWSVRVLGAYIRHFYIFQPYRHGPDKLFHPVISQSHVPLFEIDYNMHKSNGTFFTDLDVSRAHMMHLFAPAVHALWNNATT
;
A
#
# COMPACT_ATOMS: atom_id res chain seq x y z
N THR A 1 -26.19 13.50 -24.20
CA THR A 1 -26.72 13.91 -22.87
C THR A 1 -27.96 13.09 -22.57
N GLY A 2 -27.79 11.87 -22.05
CA GLY A 2 -28.90 11.01 -21.64
C GLY A 2 -29.31 11.25 -20.18
N PRO A 3 -30.52 10.84 -19.76
CA PRO A 3 -30.92 10.85 -18.35
C PRO A 3 -29.87 10.09 -17.51
N GLY A 4 -29.37 10.72 -16.43
CA GLY A 4 -28.36 10.12 -15.54
C GLY A 4 -26.90 10.30 -15.96
N SER A 5 -26.59 11.12 -16.98
CA SER A 5 -25.19 11.40 -17.35
C SER A 5 -24.41 12.07 -16.21
N TYR A 6 -25.02 13.02 -15.49
CA TYR A 6 -24.38 13.73 -14.38
C TYR A 6 -24.19 12.85 -13.15
N SER A 7 -25.16 11.99 -12.82
CA SER A 7 -25.04 11.08 -11.67
C SER A 7 -23.91 10.07 -11.85
N ARG A 8 -23.69 9.58 -13.08
CA ARG A 8 -22.55 8.71 -13.41
C ARG A 8 -21.21 9.42 -13.26
N ILE A 9 -21.12 10.68 -13.67
CA ILE A 9 -19.91 11.50 -13.49
C ILE A 9 -19.62 11.70 -12.00
N VAL A 10 -20.63 12.05 -11.21
CA VAL A 10 -20.48 12.22 -9.75
C VAL A 10 -20.09 10.89 -9.09
N ALA A 11 -20.75 9.79 -9.42
CA ALA A 11 -20.40 8.48 -8.89
C ALA A 11 -18.96 8.08 -9.24
N LEU A 12 -18.53 8.33 -10.48
CA LEU A 12 -17.15 8.09 -10.90
C LEU A 12 -16.18 8.92 -10.07
N LEU A 13 -16.43 10.23 -9.89
CA LEU A 13 -15.58 11.09 -9.06
C LEU A 13 -15.50 10.62 -7.60
N VAL A 14 -16.62 10.22 -7.01
CA VAL A 14 -16.64 9.68 -5.64
C VAL A 14 -15.81 8.41 -5.55
N VAL A 15 -15.98 7.47 -6.48
CA VAL A 15 -15.24 6.21 -6.49
C VAL A 15 -13.75 6.45 -6.73
N THR A 16 -13.37 7.28 -7.71
CA THR A 16 -11.96 7.52 -8.06
C THR A 16 -11.21 8.25 -6.96
N THR A 17 -11.86 9.21 -6.28
CA THR A 17 -11.26 9.91 -5.13
C THR A 17 -11.19 9.06 -3.86
N ASN A 18 -11.99 8.00 -3.77
CA ASN A 18 -12.04 7.11 -2.60
C ASN A 18 -11.58 5.66 -2.90
N VAL A 19 -10.80 5.44 -3.96
CA VAL A 19 -10.32 4.10 -4.36
C VAL A 19 -9.67 3.35 -3.20
N LYS A 20 -8.95 4.09 -2.35
CA LYS A 20 -8.25 3.55 -1.18
C LYS A 20 -9.17 2.89 -0.15
N GLY A 21 -10.42 3.35 -0.06
CA GLY A 21 -11.45 2.83 0.84
C GLY A 21 -12.37 1.78 0.21
N LEU A 22 -12.16 1.39 -1.05
CA LEU A 22 -12.95 0.34 -1.69
C LEU A 22 -12.65 -1.04 -1.07
N PRO A 23 -13.61 -1.99 -1.13
CA PRO A 23 -13.35 -3.38 -0.77
C PRO A 23 -12.09 -3.90 -1.47
N PHE A 24 -11.29 -4.69 -0.75
CA PHE A 24 -10.02 -5.26 -1.21
C PHE A 24 -8.89 -4.26 -1.52
N ALA A 25 -9.11 -2.94 -1.48
CA ALA A 25 -8.07 -1.96 -1.75
C ALA A 25 -6.87 -2.09 -0.80
N TRP A 26 -7.11 -2.43 0.46
CA TRP A 26 -6.04 -2.77 1.41
C TRP A 26 -5.27 -4.02 0.98
N SER A 27 -5.97 -5.11 0.66
CA SER A 27 -5.36 -6.39 0.26
C SER A 27 -4.47 -6.21 -0.98
N VAL A 28 -4.96 -5.50 -1.99
CA VAL A 28 -4.20 -5.19 -3.22
C VAL A 28 -2.94 -4.37 -2.90
N ARG A 29 -3.03 -3.37 -2.02
CA ARG A 29 -1.87 -2.55 -1.62
C ARG A 29 -0.81 -3.36 -0.87
N VAL A 30 -1.22 -4.17 0.11
CA VAL A 30 -0.32 -5.01 0.92
C VAL A 30 0.32 -6.10 0.07
N LEU A 31 -0.48 -6.91 -0.63
CA LEU A 31 0.04 -7.97 -1.49
C LEU A 31 0.87 -7.41 -2.63
N GLY A 32 0.44 -6.28 -3.22
CA GLY A 32 1.20 -5.59 -4.25
C GLY A 32 2.54 -5.07 -3.76
N ALA A 33 2.68 -4.68 -2.48
CA ALA A 33 3.98 -4.34 -1.91
C ALA A 33 4.90 -5.57 -1.78
N TYR A 34 4.38 -6.70 -1.27
CA TYR A 34 5.15 -7.95 -1.20
C TYR A 34 5.57 -8.45 -2.58
N ILE A 35 4.64 -8.49 -3.54
CA ILE A 35 4.91 -8.94 -4.91
C ILE A 35 6.00 -8.06 -5.54
N ARG A 36 5.89 -6.74 -5.40
CA ARG A 36 6.88 -5.80 -5.93
C ARG A 36 8.28 -6.06 -5.36
N HIS A 37 8.40 -6.23 -4.06
CA HIS A 37 9.72 -6.32 -3.40
C HIS A 37 10.34 -7.72 -3.41
N PHE A 38 9.53 -8.77 -3.52
CA PHE A 38 10.02 -10.15 -3.50
C PHE A 38 10.08 -10.81 -4.88
N TYR A 39 9.34 -10.34 -5.87
CA TYR A 39 9.25 -11.02 -7.17
C TYR A 39 9.53 -10.12 -8.38
N ILE A 40 9.23 -8.82 -8.30
CA ILE A 40 9.37 -7.91 -9.45
C ILE A 40 10.72 -7.17 -9.40
N PHE A 41 11.01 -6.51 -8.29
CA PHE A 41 12.20 -5.68 -8.14
C PHE A 41 13.35 -6.49 -7.55
N GLN A 42 14.56 -6.22 -8.04
CA GLN A 42 15.77 -6.81 -7.52
C GLN A 42 16.02 -6.32 -6.08
N PRO A 43 16.36 -7.22 -5.13
CA PRO A 43 16.64 -6.83 -3.77
C PRO A 43 17.84 -5.88 -3.71
N TYR A 44 17.61 -4.66 -3.23
CA TYR A 44 18.72 -3.74 -3.01
C TYR A 44 19.51 -4.13 -1.75
N ARG A 45 20.83 -4.23 -1.88
CA ARG A 45 21.73 -4.47 -0.75
C ARG A 45 22.02 -3.15 -0.04
N HIS A 46 21.37 -2.97 1.10
CA HIS A 46 21.63 -1.84 1.99
C HIS A 46 22.94 -2.04 2.75
N GLY A 47 23.77 -1.00 2.84
CA GLY A 47 24.94 -0.98 3.70
C GLY A 47 24.57 -0.78 5.18
N PRO A 48 25.51 -1.02 6.11
CA PRO A 48 25.28 -0.81 7.55
C PRO A 48 24.86 0.62 7.91
N ASP A 49 25.27 1.59 7.09
CA ASP A 49 24.92 3.01 7.23
C ASP A 49 23.42 3.29 7.08
N LYS A 50 22.68 2.39 6.44
CA LYS A 50 21.22 2.54 6.22
C LYS A 50 20.36 1.91 7.31
N LEU A 51 20.95 1.27 8.32
CA LEU A 51 20.19 0.56 9.36
C LEU A 51 19.23 1.48 10.14
N PHE A 52 19.62 2.74 10.35
CA PHE A 52 18.83 3.73 11.09
C PHE A 52 18.15 4.77 10.18
N HIS A 53 18.19 4.58 8.86
CA HIS A 53 17.50 5.48 7.94
C HIS A 53 15.98 5.24 8.01
N PRO A 54 15.17 6.31 8.06
CA PRO A 54 13.72 6.16 8.07
C PRO A 54 13.21 5.71 6.70
N VAL A 55 12.22 4.81 6.71
CA VAL A 55 11.40 4.51 5.53
C VAL A 55 10.15 5.37 5.58
N ILE A 56 10.08 6.36 4.70
CA ILE A 56 8.97 7.31 4.66
C ILE A 56 7.94 6.81 3.64
N SER A 57 6.74 6.50 4.10
CA SER A 57 5.60 6.12 3.25
C SER A 57 4.56 7.23 3.29
N GLN A 58 4.27 7.82 2.15
CA GLN A 58 3.25 8.87 2.02
C GLN A 58 1.88 8.24 1.76
N SER A 59 0.86 8.78 2.41
CA SER A 59 -0.53 8.39 2.22
C SER A 59 -1.43 9.61 2.33
N HIS A 60 -2.58 9.58 1.67
CA HIS A 60 -3.61 10.61 1.77
C HIS A 60 -4.83 10.05 2.52
N VAL A 61 -5.67 10.95 3.04
CA VAL A 61 -6.91 10.60 3.74
C VAL A 61 -8.08 10.90 2.80
N PRO A 62 -8.68 9.90 2.14
CA PRO A 62 -9.90 10.08 1.36
C PRO A 62 -11.10 10.27 2.31
N LEU A 63 -12.20 10.80 1.77
CA LEU A 63 -13.41 11.07 2.54
C LEU A 63 -13.95 9.82 3.27
N PHE A 64 -13.82 8.63 2.66
CA PHE A 64 -14.27 7.37 3.25
C PHE A 64 -13.45 6.90 4.45
N GLU A 65 -12.30 7.52 4.74
CA GLU A 65 -11.48 7.21 5.93
C GLU A 65 -11.74 8.18 7.10
N ILE A 66 -12.51 9.24 6.85
CA ILE A 66 -12.85 10.25 7.85
C ILE A 66 -14.06 9.75 8.65
N ASP A 67 -13.91 9.72 9.97
CA ASP A 67 -14.96 9.32 10.90
C ASP A 67 -15.96 10.44 11.20
N TYR A 68 -16.92 10.17 12.09
CA TYR A 68 -17.93 11.15 12.49
C TYR A 68 -17.34 12.41 13.16
N ASN A 69 -16.13 12.31 13.73
CA ASN A 69 -15.43 13.44 14.36
C ASN A 69 -14.65 14.28 13.36
N MET A 70 -14.78 14.01 12.06
CA MET A 70 -13.97 14.63 11.01
C MET A 70 -12.46 14.36 11.15
N HIS A 71 -12.09 13.27 11.82
CA HIS A 71 -10.71 12.83 11.93
C HIS A 71 -10.51 11.56 11.12
N LYS A 72 -9.24 11.26 10.81
CA LYS A 72 -8.91 9.94 10.28
C LYS A 72 -9.27 8.88 11.31
N SER A 73 -10.02 7.86 10.91
CA SER A 73 -10.37 6.77 11.81
C SER A 73 -9.15 5.94 12.21
N ASN A 74 -9.12 5.46 13.47
CA ASN A 74 -8.02 4.64 13.98
C ASN A 74 -7.77 3.40 13.11
N GLY A 75 -8.84 2.72 12.67
CA GLY A 75 -8.72 1.54 11.81
C GLY A 75 -8.01 1.84 10.50
N THR A 76 -8.34 2.97 9.86
CA THR A 76 -7.72 3.36 8.58
C THR A 76 -6.31 3.95 8.75
N PHE A 77 -5.96 4.38 9.97
CA PHE A 77 -4.57 4.67 10.32
C PHE A 77 -3.73 3.39 10.36
N PHE A 78 -4.24 2.33 11.00
CA PHE A 78 -3.55 1.03 11.05
C PHE A 78 -3.40 0.39 9.67
N THR A 79 -4.39 0.53 8.77
CA THR A 79 -4.25 0.00 7.40
C THR A 79 -3.11 0.64 6.63
N ASP A 80 -2.85 1.94 6.83
CA ASP A 80 -1.70 2.61 6.21
C ASP A 80 -0.37 2.22 6.86
N LEU A 81 -0.37 1.97 8.17
CA LEU A 81 0.80 1.44 8.86
C LEU A 81 1.15 0.04 8.34
N ASP A 82 0.16 -0.82 8.11
CA ASP A 82 0.35 -2.16 7.53
C ASP A 82 0.96 -2.11 6.13
N VAL A 83 0.45 -1.22 5.27
CA VAL A 83 1.00 -1.02 3.93
C VAL A 83 2.44 -0.50 4.00
N SER A 84 2.73 0.44 4.91
CA SER A 84 4.08 0.97 5.13
C SER A 84 5.05 -0.13 5.60
N ARG A 85 4.61 -0.99 6.51
CA ARG A 85 5.37 -2.16 6.98
C ARG A 85 5.59 -3.18 5.86
N ALA A 86 4.60 -3.43 5.02
CA ALA A 86 4.74 -4.32 3.87
C ALA A 86 5.78 -3.79 2.88
N HIS A 87 5.84 -2.47 2.68
CA HIS A 87 6.91 -1.84 1.92
C HIS A 87 8.29 -2.02 2.56
N MET A 88 8.40 -1.93 3.89
CA MET A 88 9.67 -2.13 4.62
C MET A 88 10.22 -3.56 4.48
N MET A 89 9.40 -4.54 4.11
CA MET A 89 9.85 -5.92 3.92
C MET A 89 10.86 -6.08 2.77
N HIS A 90 11.09 -5.05 1.95
CA HIS A 90 12.20 -5.03 1.00
C HIS A 90 13.56 -5.27 1.68
N LEU A 91 13.71 -4.96 2.97
CA LEU A 91 14.95 -5.20 3.73
C LEU A 91 15.24 -6.71 3.86
N PHE A 92 14.21 -7.55 3.88
CA PHE A 92 14.34 -9.00 3.96
C PHE A 92 14.41 -9.68 2.60
N ALA A 93 14.13 -8.94 1.51
CA ALA A 93 14.11 -9.49 0.16
C ALA A 93 15.41 -10.23 -0.25
N PRO A 94 16.63 -9.75 0.09
CA PRO A 94 17.85 -10.49 -0.23
C PRO A 94 17.93 -11.84 0.46
N ALA A 95 17.51 -11.92 1.73
CA ALA A 95 17.50 -13.15 2.50
C ALA A 95 16.48 -14.16 1.95
N VAL A 96 15.29 -13.69 1.59
CA VAL A 96 14.26 -14.52 0.95
C VAL A 96 14.75 -15.09 -0.39
N HIS A 97 15.42 -14.29 -1.22
CA HIS A 97 16.01 -14.76 -2.47
C HIS A 97 17.13 -15.78 -2.25
N ALA A 98 18.00 -15.55 -1.27
CA ALA A 98 19.06 -16.50 -0.93
C ALA A 98 18.48 -17.86 -0.48
N LEU A 99 17.43 -17.84 0.35
CA LEU A 99 16.72 -19.05 0.78
C LEU A 99 16.08 -19.78 -0.40
N TRP A 100 15.45 -19.05 -1.31
CA TRP A 100 14.83 -19.63 -2.51
C TRP A 100 15.86 -20.33 -3.41
N ASN A 101 16.99 -19.68 -3.69
CA ASN A 101 18.03 -20.24 -4.55
C ASN A 101 18.73 -21.46 -3.89
N ASN A 102 18.91 -21.43 -2.57
CA ASN A 102 19.47 -22.57 -1.85
C ASN A 102 18.54 -23.79 -1.88
N ALA A 103 17.22 -23.59 -1.84
CA ALA A 103 16.26 -24.70 -1.93
C ALA A 103 16.23 -25.37 -3.32
N THR A 104 16.79 -24.72 -4.34
CA THR A 104 16.90 -25.28 -5.71
C THR A 104 18.20 -26.03 -5.99
N THR A 105 19.11 -26.09 -5.01
CA THR A 105 20.39 -26.81 -5.10
C THR A 105 20.29 -28.15 -4.38
#